data_AF-A0A255U371-F1
#
_entry.id   AF-A0A255U371-F1
#
_cell.length_a   1.000
_cell.length_b   1.000
_cell.length_c   1.000
_cell.angle_alpha   90.00
_cell.angle_beta   90.00
_cell.angle_gamma   90.00
#
_symmetry.space_group_name_H-M   'P 1'
#
loop_
_entity.id
_entity.type
_entity.pdbx_description
1 polymer ?
#
loop_
_entity_poly.entity_id
_entity_poly.type
_entity_poly.pdbx_seq_one_letter_code
_entity_poly.pdbx_strand_id
1 'polypeptide(L)'
;MKNFLLVLCMEFLPMHIMANTQDTIIGRPLKSFDLSAFCSYNSFHPSEYLTDNNWDILCAFVQSGSAAKLDSLGIPYNRSQLRLLEVGDLLMCNNEHYTTKIHIFGKSETQQIRR
;
A
#
# COMPACT_ATOMS: atom_id res chain seq x y z
N MET A 1 -6.10 45.80 -23.34
CA MET A 1 -5.25 44.59 -23.21
C MET A 1 -5.04 44.10 -21.78
N LYS A 2 -5.47 44.83 -20.73
CA LYS A 2 -5.32 44.40 -19.34
C LYS A 2 -6.49 43.53 -18.83
N ASN A 3 -7.67 43.72 -19.42
CA ASN A 3 -8.90 43.01 -18.98
C ASN A 3 -9.08 41.65 -19.66
N PHE A 4 -8.38 41.40 -20.78
CA PHE A 4 -8.46 40.11 -21.50
C PHE A 4 -7.63 39.02 -20.81
N LEU A 5 -6.49 39.40 -20.23
CA LEU A 5 -5.62 38.50 -19.47
C LEU A 5 -6.31 37.98 -18.19
N LEU A 6 -7.16 38.81 -17.58
CA LEU A 6 -7.84 38.53 -16.32
C LEU A 6 -9.02 37.54 -16.51
N VAL A 7 -9.67 37.56 -17.67
CA VAL A 7 -10.72 36.61 -18.04
C VAL A 7 -10.11 35.22 -18.33
N LEU A 8 -8.97 35.18 -19.02
CA LEU A 8 -8.27 33.91 -19.31
C LEU A 8 -7.77 33.21 -18.03
N CYS A 9 -7.40 33.95 -16.99
CA CYS A 9 -6.98 33.37 -15.71
C CYS A 9 -8.13 32.80 -14.86
N MET A 10 -9.38 33.22 -15.09
CA MET A 10 -10.55 32.76 -14.32
C MET A 10 -11.16 31.46 -14.86
N GLU A 11 -10.93 31.12 -16.14
CA GLU A 11 -11.51 29.91 -16.75
C GLU A 11 -10.73 28.62 -16.45
N PHE A 12 -9.48 28.71 -15.98
CA PHE A 12 -8.65 27.54 -15.65
C PHE A 12 -8.71 27.10 -14.17
N LEU A 13 -9.54 27.73 -13.33
CA LEU A 13 -9.49 27.57 -11.87
C LEU A 13 -10.64 26.81 -11.20
N PRO A 14 -11.35 25.87 -11.86
CA PRO A 14 -11.99 24.79 -11.11
C PRO A 14 -11.72 23.41 -11.72
N MET A 15 -10.48 23.13 -12.15
CA MET A 15 -10.05 21.75 -12.41
C MET A 15 -9.09 21.20 -11.34
N HIS A 16 -9.01 21.86 -10.18
CA HIS A 16 -8.24 21.39 -9.03
C HIS A 16 -9.08 20.76 -7.91
N ILE A 17 -10.41 20.72 -8.03
CA ILE A 17 -11.27 20.38 -6.87
C ILE A 17 -11.75 18.91 -6.86
N MET A 18 -11.51 18.10 -7.88
CA MET A 18 -12.06 16.72 -7.93
C MET A 18 -11.02 15.62 -8.18
N ALA A 19 -9.78 15.80 -7.72
CA ALA A 19 -8.91 14.66 -7.40
C ALA A 19 -9.06 14.32 -5.91
N ASN A 20 -10.30 14.12 -5.46
CA ASN A 20 -10.60 13.49 -4.17
C ASN A 20 -11.02 12.05 -4.45
N THR A 21 -10.18 11.32 -5.17
CA THR A 21 -10.34 9.87 -5.35
C THR A 21 -9.94 9.21 -4.05
N GLN A 22 -10.91 9.10 -3.14
CA GLN A 22 -11.00 8.10 -2.07
C GLN A 22 -9.65 7.45 -1.67
N ASP A 23 -8.76 8.25 -1.08
CA ASP A 23 -7.46 7.83 -0.53
C ASP A 23 -7.65 7.01 0.76
N THR A 24 -8.58 6.06 0.77
CA THR A 24 -8.93 5.26 1.95
C THR A 24 -8.80 3.79 1.62
N ILE A 25 -7.66 3.21 2.01
CA ILE A 25 -7.54 1.78 2.23
C ILE A 25 -7.96 1.56 3.69
N ILE A 26 -9.07 0.85 3.90
CA ILE A 26 -9.61 0.41 5.20
C ILE A 26 -9.43 1.47 6.32
N GLY A 27 -10.29 2.51 6.29
CA GLY A 27 -10.45 3.42 7.42
C GLY A 27 -9.26 4.36 7.73
N ARG A 28 -8.24 4.43 6.87
CA ARG A 28 -7.10 5.33 7.07
C ARG A 28 -6.72 6.12 5.80
N PRO A 29 -6.49 7.44 5.91
CA PRO A 29 -6.02 8.24 4.77
C PRO A 29 -4.65 7.81 4.26
N LEU A 30 -4.46 7.71 2.95
CA LEU A 30 -3.20 7.28 2.30
C LEU A 30 -1.95 8.02 2.84
N LYS A 31 -2.03 9.35 2.98
CA LYS A 31 -0.95 10.20 3.53
C LYS A 31 -0.48 9.82 4.95
N SER A 32 -1.28 9.06 5.69
CA SER A 32 -0.92 8.60 7.03
C SER A 32 -0.15 7.27 7.05
N PHE A 33 -0.04 6.60 5.90
CA PHE A 33 0.84 5.46 5.70
C PHE A 33 2.29 5.87 5.38
N ASP A 34 2.52 7.09 4.85
CA ASP A 34 3.87 7.64 4.67
C ASP A 34 4.62 7.80 6.01
N LEU A 35 3.88 7.86 7.12
CA LEU A 35 4.41 7.91 8.49
C LEU A 35 4.64 6.53 9.11
N SER A 36 4.31 5.43 8.43
CA SER A 36 4.80 4.11 8.81
C SER A 36 6.29 4.11 8.52
N ALA A 37 7.13 4.02 9.55
CA ALA A 37 8.57 4.07 9.41
C ALA A 37 9.09 2.89 8.59
N PHE A 38 9.09 3.03 7.27
CA PHE A 38 9.88 2.21 6.37
C PHE A 38 11.33 2.68 6.55
N CYS A 39 12.09 1.94 7.36
CA CYS A 39 13.52 2.13 7.44
C CYS A 39 14.08 1.83 6.04
N SER A 40 14.50 2.88 5.32
CA SER A 40 15.06 2.75 3.97
C SER A 40 16.35 1.92 4.03
N TYR A 41 16.23 0.62 3.83
CA TYR A 41 17.37 -0.21 3.49
C TYR A 41 17.55 -0.10 1.97
N ASN A 42 18.59 0.64 1.57
CA ASN A 42 18.88 1.11 0.21
C ASN A 42 17.94 2.23 -0.27
N SER A 43 18.46 3.05 -1.20
CA SER A 43 17.88 4.29 -1.74
C SER A 43 16.54 4.14 -2.49
N PHE A 44 15.81 3.04 -2.27
CA PHE A 44 14.55 2.70 -2.91
C PHE A 44 13.43 2.72 -1.88
N HIS A 45 12.39 3.51 -2.14
CA HIS A 45 11.23 3.58 -1.26
C HIS A 45 10.33 2.36 -1.50
N PRO A 46 9.86 1.63 -0.47
CA PRO A 46 9.02 0.44 -0.66
C PRO A 46 7.74 0.68 -1.48
N SER A 47 7.21 1.91 -1.52
CA SER A 47 6.08 2.25 -2.40
C SER A 47 6.40 2.07 -3.89
N GLU A 48 7.67 2.06 -4.28
CA GLU A 48 8.09 1.80 -5.67
C GLU A 48 7.91 0.33 -6.09
N TYR A 49 7.83 -0.60 -5.12
CA TYR A 49 7.52 -2.02 -5.34
C TYR A 49 6.08 -2.41 -4.92
N LEU A 50 5.39 -1.51 -4.21
CA LEU A 50 4.07 -1.72 -3.60
C LEU A 50 2.99 -0.86 -4.26
N THR A 51 3.07 -0.64 -5.58
CA THR A 51 2.10 0.15 -6.36
C THR A 51 0.75 -0.55 -6.58
N ASP A 52 0.58 -1.76 -6.08
CA ASP A 52 -0.65 -2.58 -6.12
C ASP A 52 -1.01 -3.02 -4.67
N ASN A 53 -2.05 -3.82 -4.51
CA ASN A 53 -2.48 -4.39 -3.21
C ASN A 53 -1.51 -5.44 -2.61
N ASN A 54 -0.25 -5.47 -3.05
CA ASN A 54 0.82 -6.33 -2.53
C ASN A 54 1.00 -6.19 -1.01
N TRP A 55 0.86 -4.97 -0.49
CA TRP A 55 0.96 -4.73 0.95
C TRP A 55 -0.15 -5.44 1.74
N ASP A 56 -1.37 -5.45 1.23
CA ASP A 56 -2.50 -6.14 1.86
C ASP A 56 -2.30 -7.66 1.84
N ILE A 57 -1.77 -8.20 0.73
CA ILE A 57 -1.39 -9.61 0.62
C ILE A 57 -0.33 -9.98 1.68
N LEU A 58 0.72 -9.17 1.81
CA LEU A 58 1.79 -9.39 2.79
C LEU A 58 1.27 -9.30 4.23
N CYS A 59 0.38 -8.35 4.51
CA CYS A 59 -0.27 -8.21 5.82
C CYS A 59 -1.17 -9.42 6.14
N ALA A 60 -1.92 -9.94 5.15
CA ALA A 60 -2.75 -11.12 5.34
C ALA A 60 -1.91 -12.34 5.75
N PHE A 61 -0.67 -12.44 5.30
CA PHE A 61 0.22 -13.57 5.59
C PHE A 61 1.25 -13.32 6.71
N VAL A 62 1.06 -12.30 7.55
CA VAL A 62 1.76 -12.20 8.86
C VAL A 62 1.53 -13.47 9.68
N GLN A 63 0.32 -14.01 9.59
CA GLN A 63 0.01 -15.35 10.05
C GLN A 63 -0.10 -16.28 8.85
N SER A 64 0.65 -17.37 8.87
CA SER A 64 0.65 -18.40 7.83
C SER A 64 -0.77 -18.83 7.44
N GLY A 65 -1.03 -19.00 6.15
CA GLY A 65 -2.33 -19.47 5.67
C GLY A 65 -2.35 -19.75 4.17
N SER A 66 -3.40 -20.39 3.68
CA SER A 66 -3.58 -20.64 2.25
C SER A 66 -4.08 -19.39 1.50
N ALA A 67 -4.04 -19.43 0.16
CA ALA A 67 -4.55 -18.35 -0.68
C ALA A 67 -6.04 -18.04 -0.44
N ALA A 68 -6.83 -19.01 0.02
CA ALA A 68 -8.24 -18.84 0.38
C ALA A 68 -8.45 -17.79 1.49
N LYS A 69 -7.42 -17.50 2.29
CA LYS A 69 -7.44 -16.39 3.25
C LYS A 69 -7.64 -15.04 2.56
N LEU A 70 -7.01 -14.82 1.42
CA LEU A 70 -7.17 -13.59 0.65
C LEU A 70 -8.61 -13.45 0.14
N ASP A 71 -9.18 -14.56 -0.36
CA ASP A 71 -10.59 -14.60 -0.78
C ASP A 71 -11.53 -14.25 0.38
N SER A 72 -11.28 -14.79 1.58
CA SER A 72 -12.09 -14.49 2.77
C SER A 72 -11.99 -13.03 3.24
N LEU A 73 -10.87 -12.36 2.94
CA LEU A 73 -10.61 -10.96 3.27
C LEU A 73 -11.02 -10.00 2.15
N GLY A 74 -11.47 -10.52 0.99
CA GLY A 74 -11.79 -9.71 -0.18
C GLY A 74 -10.56 -9.06 -0.82
N ILE A 75 -9.36 -9.62 -0.62
CA ILE A 75 -8.12 -9.12 -1.19
C ILE A 75 -7.93 -9.78 -2.56
N PRO A 76 -8.06 -9.04 -3.68
CA PRO A 76 -7.89 -9.63 -5.01
C PRO A 76 -6.44 -10.08 -5.19
N TYR A 77 -6.20 -11.17 -5.91
CA TYR A 77 -4.84 -11.59 -6.22
C TYR A 77 -4.81 -12.39 -7.51
N ASN A 78 -3.64 -12.47 -8.12
CA ASN A 78 -3.37 -13.41 -9.19
C ASN A 78 -2.12 -14.24 -8.88
N ARG A 79 -1.98 -15.39 -9.54
CA ARG A 79 -0.85 -16.30 -9.30
C ARG A 79 0.50 -15.66 -9.61
N SER A 80 0.56 -14.84 -10.67
CA SER A 80 1.81 -14.17 -11.06
C SER A 80 2.26 -13.17 -9.99
N GLN A 81 1.34 -12.47 -9.35
CA GLN A 81 1.60 -11.53 -8.27
C GLN A 81 2.17 -12.23 -7.03
N LEU A 82 1.54 -13.32 -6.58
CA LEU A 82 2.07 -14.15 -5.48
C LEU A 82 3.48 -14.66 -5.82
N ARG A 83 3.68 -15.10 -7.06
CA ARG A 83 4.99 -15.57 -7.52
C ARG A 83 6.05 -14.46 -7.56
N LEU A 84 5.67 -13.24 -7.94
CA LEU A 84 6.58 -12.09 -7.91
C LEU A 84 6.98 -11.75 -6.47
N LEU A 85 6.06 -11.82 -5.51
CA LEU A 85 6.35 -11.63 -4.10
C LEU A 85 7.26 -12.74 -3.53
N GLU A 86 7.10 -13.98 -4.01
CA GLU A 86 8.01 -15.08 -3.68
C GLU A 86 9.42 -14.86 -4.24
N VAL A 87 9.54 -14.53 -5.52
CA VAL A 87 10.82 -14.29 -6.20
C VAL A 87 11.51 -13.05 -5.62
N GLY A 88 10.74 -12.04 -5.21
CA GLY A 88 11.23 -10.84 -4.52
C GLY A 88 11.58 -11.06 -3.05
N ASP A 89 11.52 -12.30 -2.56
CA ASP A 89 11.85 -12.70 -1.18
C ASP A 89 10.99 -12.02 -0.10
N LEU A 90 9.79 -11.55 -0.45
CA LEU A 90 8.85 -10.91 0.47
C LEU A 90 7.82 -11.91 1.02
N LEU A 91 7.53 -12.96 0.24
CA LEU A 91 6.56 -13.99 0.56
C LEU A 91 7.21 -15.38 0.45
N MET A 92 6.83 -16.30 1.32
CA MET A 92 7.27 -17.70 1.28
C MET A 92 6.05 -18.60 1.14
N CYS A 93 6.12 -19.62 0.29
CA CYS A 93 5.08 -20.63 0.16
C CYS A 93 5.64 -22.01 0.54
N ASN A 94 5.06 -22.63 1.58
CA ASN A 94 5.38 -23.99 2.01
C ASN A 94 4.09 -24.82 2.03
N ASN A 95 4.01 -25.90 1.24
CA ASN A 95 2.82 -26.76 1.16
C ASN A 95 1.51 -25.96 0.97
N GLU A 96 1.51 -25.02 0.01
CA GLU A 96 0.37 -24.14 -0.29
C GLU A 96 -0.02 -23.14 0.82
N HIS A 97 0.78 -23.06 1.89
CA HIS A 97 0.65 -22.02 2.89
C HIS A 97 1.67 -20.92 2.67
N TYR A 98 1.15 -19.71 2.53
CA TYR A 98 1.92 -18.49 2.40
C TYR A 98 2.22 -17.88 3.76
N THR A 99 3.43 -17.37 3.93
CA THR A 99 3.87 -16.60 5.10
C THR A 99 4.74 -15.45 4.61
N THR A 100 4.49 -14.24 5.11
CA THR A 100 5.34 -13.08 4.82
C THR A 100 6.71 -13.22 5.47
N LYS A 101 7.76 -12.83 4.75
CA LYS A 101 9.13 -12.73 5.30
C LYS A 101 9.40 -11.37 5.93
N ILE A 102 8.54 -10.38 5.64
CA ILE A 102 8.64 -9.05 6.23
C ILE A 102 8.16 -9.12 7.68
N HIS A 103 8.96 -8.62 8.61
CA HIS A 103 8.53 -8.49 9.99
C HIS A 103 7.59 -7.29 10.15
N ILE A 104 6.28 -7.55 10.02
CA ILE A 104 5.24 -6.52 10.16
C ILE A 104 4.76 -6.51 11.62
N PHE A 105 4.96 -5.38 12.30
CA PHE A 105 4.58 -5.21 13.70
C PHE A 105 3.07 -5.13 13.89
N GLY A 106 2.59 -5.85 14.90
CA GLY A 106 1.23 -5.69 15.42
C GLY A 106 1.07 -4.45 16.28
N LYS A 107 -0.14 -4.30 16.84
CA LYS A 107 -0.50 -3.15 17.70
C LYS A 107 0.41 -3.06 18.93
N SER A 108 0.73 -4.19 19.55
CA SER A 108 1.55 -4.23 20.77
C SER A 108 2.99 -3.85 20.48
N GLU A 109 3.62 -4.46 19.46
CA GLU A 109 5.01 -4.13 19.08
C GLU A 109 5.13 -2.66 18.64
N THR A 110 4.16 -2.17 17.86
CA THR A 110 4.11 -0.76 17.44
C THR A 110 4.01 0.19 18.64
N GLN A 111 3.26 -0.17 19.68
CA GLN A 111 3.15 0.63 20.90
C GLN A 111 4.44 0.62 21.72
N GLN A 112 5.18 -0.48 21.74
CA GLN A 112 6.45 -0.60 22.47
C GLN A 112 7.53 0.30 21.86
N ILE A 113 7.61 0.37 20.52
CA ILE A 113 8.66 1.12 19.81
C ILE A 113 8.41 2.65 19.87
N ARG A 114 7.17 3.08 20.08
CA ARG A 114 6.80 4.50 20.16
C ARG A 114 6.97 5.12 21.55
N ARG A 115 7.37 4.32 22.55
CA ARG A 115 7.68 4.78 23.91
C ARG A 115 9.15 5.16 24.00
#